data_AF-A0A4V0XV16-F1
#
_entry.id   AF-A0A4V0XV16-F1
#
_cell.length_a   1.000
_cell.length_b   1.000
_cell.length_c   1.000
_cell.angle_alpha   90.00
_cell.angle_beta   90.00
_cell.angle_gamma   90.00
#
_symmetry.space_group_name_H-M   'P 1'
#
loop_
_entity.id
_entity.type
_entity.pdbx_description
1 polymer ?
#
loop_
_entity_poly.entity_id
_entity_poly.type
_entity_poly.pdbx_seq_one_letter_code
_entity_poly.pdbx_strand_id
1 'polypeptide(L)'
;MSSIEKRKPMELVKQQKELEIVASPIVRMTDQAQVAIDSVMAKREGFLQRWFPDAATRAVINGELALVKDEFEFRKRALEKVRETQIQSLTEHCNQYLVREKAAIRSSTAAFLLEKKLELENKINSLFEEFITRMEMSMAKAETIQNPTLKRVRQTQLEKAIEDFAALQSDLVDQFQKIISEGV
;
A
#
# COMPACT_ATOMS: atom_id res chain seq x y z
N MET A 1 -9.14 5.23 -19.86
CA MET A 1 -9.36 4.11 -18.91
C MET A 1 -8.06 3.94 -18.15
N SER A 2 -7.92 4.09 -16.84
CA SER A 2 -8.83 3.82 -15.73
C SER A 2 -8.64 4.90 -14.64
N SER A 3 -9.75 5.35 -14.06
CA SER A 3 -9.80 6.37 -13.01
C SER A 3 -9.19 5.84 -11.72
N ILE A 4 -8.12 6.47 -11.25
CA ILE A 4 -7.58 6.24 -9.89
C ILE A 4 -8.57 6.88 -8.92
N GLU A 5 -9.58 6.12 -8.51
CA GLU A 5 -10.44 6.49 -7.40
C GLU A 5 -9.58 6.62 -6.15
N LYS A 6 -9.52 7.84 -5.62
CA LYS A 6 -9.06 8.13 -4.26
C LYS A 6 -9.89 7.27 -3.31
N ARG A 7 -9.37 6.11 -2.89
CA ARG A 7 -10.01 5.25 -1.88
C ARG A 7 -10.17 6.08 -0.61
N LYS A 8 -11.42 6.46 -0.34
CA LYS A 8 -11.84 7.28 0.79
C LYS A 8 -11.51 6.54 2.11
N PRO A 9 -11.30 7.28 3.22
CA PRO A 9 -11.16 6.71 4.57
C PRO A 9 -12.31 5.78 5.02
N MET A 10 -13.37 5.66 4.22
CA MET A 10 -14.52 4.78 4.42
C MET A 10 -14.19 3.27 4.29
N GLU A 11 -13.15 2.86 3.55
CA GLU A 11 -12.77 1.44 3.44
C GLU A 11 -12.06 0.92 4.70
N LEU A 12 -11.23 1.74 5.35
CA LEU A 12 -10.59 1.43 6.63
C LEU A 12 -11.62 1.24 7.76
N VAL A 13 -12.69 2.06 7.76
CA VAL A 13 -13.80 1.95 8.72
C VAL A 13 -14.63 0.68 8.50
N LYS A 14 -14.75 0.20 7.26
CA LYS A 14 -15.42 -1.08 6.97
C LYS A 14 -14.62 -2.29 7.47
N GLN A 15 -13.30 -2.28 7.33
CA GLN A 15 -12.43 -3.35 7.82
C GLN A 15 -12.44 -3.46 9.35
N GLN A 16 -12.49 -2.33 10.07
CA GLN A 16 -12.68 -2.34 11.53
C GLN A 16 -14.04 -2.94 11.94
N LYS A 17 -15.12 -2.62 11.22
CA LYS A 17 -16.44 -3.23 11.45
C LYS A 17 -16.47 -4.72 11.16
N GLU A 18 -15.77 -5.20 10.13
CA GLU A 18 -15.71 -6.63 9.80
C GLU A 18 -14.91 -7.43 10.84
N LEU A 19 -13.85 -6.85 11.41
CA LEU A 19 -13.12 -7.44 12.54
C LEU A 19 -13.94 -7.44 13.85
N GLU A 20 -14.78 -6.43 14.08
CA GLU A 20 -15.77 -6.44 15.17
C GLU A 20 -16.82 -7.56 15.01
N ILE A 21 -17.23 -7.85 13.77
CA ILE A 21 -18.22 -8.90 13.47
C ILE A 21 -17.67 -10.30 13.80
N VAL A 22 -16.38 -10.56 13.56
CA VAL A 22 -15.71 -11.82 13.94
C VAL A 22 -15.42 -11.91 15.44
N ALA A 23 -15.23 -10.77 16.12
CA ALA A 23 -15.03 -10.71 17.57
C ALA A 23 -16.34 -10.84 18.39
N SER A 24 -17.48 -10.53 17.79
CA SER A 24 -18.80 -10.52 18.43
C SER A 24 -19.21 -11.84 19.11
N PRO A 25 -18.94 -13.04 18.55
CA PRO A 25 -19.36 -14.30 19.16
C PRO A 25 -18.61 -14.64 20.44
N ILE A 26 -17.29 -14.42 20.49
CA ILE A 26 -16.47 -14.74 21.67
C ILE A 26 -16.85 -13.82 22.83
N VAL A 27 -17.01 -12.52 22.57
CA VAL A 27 -17.45 -11.53 23.58
C VAL A 27 -18.84 -11.89 24.11
N ARG A 28 -19.79 -12.22 23.22
CA ARG A 28 -21.13 -12.65 23.63
C ARG A 28 -21.11 -13.94 24.46
N MET A 29 -20.26 -14.90 24.12
CA MET A 29 -20.13 -16.15 24.86
C MET A 29 -19.49 -15.94 26.24
N THR A 30 -18.46 -15.11 26.35
CA THR A 30 -17.84 -14.78 27.65
C THR A 30 -18.79 -13.99 28.54
N ASP A 31 -19.55 -13.04 27.99
CA ASP A 31 -20.51 -12.23 28.75
C ASP A 31 -21.70 -13.07 29.24
N GLN A 32 -22.25 -13.93 28.38
CA GLN A 32 -23.33 -14.85 28.76
C GLN A 32 -22.88 -15.85 29.82
N ALA A 33 -21.65 -16.36 29.73
CA ALA A 33 -21.10 -17.28 30.71
C ALA A 33 -20.83 -16.57 32.06
N GLN A 34 -20.35 -15.32 32.04
CA GLN A 34 -20.17 -14.51 33.25
C GLN A 34 -21.51 -14.29 33.96
N VAL A 35 -22.55 -13.87 33.23
CA VAL A 35 -23.89 -13.65 33.78
C VAL A 35 -24.48 -14.95 34.36
N ALA A 36 -24.28 -16.09 33.70
CA ALA A 36 -24.72 -17.38 34.20
C ALA A 36 -24.01 -17.75 35.51
N ILE A 37 -22.69 -17.56 35.59
CA ILE A 37 -21.89 -17.84 36.78
C ILE A 37 -22.29 -16.91 37.93
N ASP A 38 -22.39 -15.60 37.70
CA ASP A 38 -22.79 -14.65 38.73
C ASP A 38 -24.18 -14.96 39.29
N SER A 39 -25.12 -15.39 38.41
CA SER A 39 -26.46 -15.79 38.84
C SER A 39 -26.47 -17.09 39.67
N VAL A 40 -25.58 -18.04 39.37
CA VAL A 40 -25.44 -19.30 40.11
C VAL A 40 -24.75 -19.06 41.45
N MET A 41 -23.72 -18.20 41.49
CA MET A 41 -23.03 -17.78 42.70
C MET A 41 -23.98 -17.10 43.68
N ALA A 42 -24.74 -16.10 43.21
CA ALA A 42 -25.70 -15.37 44.06
C ALA A 42 -26.80 -16.28 44.63
N LYS A 43 -27.30 -17.23 43.83
CA LYS A 43 -28.30 -18.23 44.29
C LYS A 43 -27.72 -19.18 45.33
N ARG A 44 -26.45 -19.59 45.17
CA ARG A 44 -25.78 -20.50 46.11
C ARG A 44 -25.45 -19.80 47.43
N GLU A 45 -24.98 -18.55 47.41
CA GLU A 45 -24.73 -17.79 48.65
C GLU A 45 -25.98 -17.65 49.53
N GLY A 46 -27.14 -17.29 48.94
CA GLY A 46 -28.41 -17.22 49.66
C GLY A 46 -28.95 -18.57 50.15
N PHE A 47 -28.64 -19.66 49.43
CA PHE A 47 -29.01 -21.02 49.83
C PHE A 47 -28.13 -21.53 50.98
N LEU A 48 -26.83 -21.27 50.93
CA LEU A 48 -25.85 -21.69 51.92
C LEU A 48 -26.07 -21.02 53.28
N GLN A 49 -26.44 -19.74 53.29
CA GLN A 49 -26.83 -19.04 54.52
C GLN A 49 -28.07 -19.64 55.19
N ARG A 50 -28.95 -20.31 54.43
CA ARG A 50 -30.25 -20.80 54.91
C ARG A 50 -30.23 -22.27 55.34
N TRP A 51 -29.37 -23.10 54.73
CA TRP A 51 -29.36 -24.56 54.97
C TRP A 51 -28.12 -25.08 55.72
N PHE A 52 -27.02 -24.32 55.78
CA PHE A 52 -25.78 -24.76 56.43
C PHE A 52 -25.31 -23.71 57.46
N PRO A 53 -25.85 -23.72 58.69
CA PRO A 53 -25.45 -22.77 59.74
C PRO A 53 -24.04 -23.01 60.29
N ASP A 54 -23.47 -24.21 60.08
CA ASP A 54 -22.11 -24.53 60.48
C ASP A 54 -21.06 -23.73 59.66
N ALA A 55 -20.07 -23.17 60.36
CA ALA A 55 -19.07 -22.26 59.78
C ALA A 55 -18.01 -23.02 58.95
N ALA A 56 -17.67 -24.24 59.35
CA ALA A 56 -16.68 -25.07 58.65
C ALA A 56 -17.20 -25.51 57.28
N THR A 57 -18.46 -25.97 57.23
CA THR A 57 -19.11 -26.37 55.98
C THR A 57 -19.26 -25.20 54.98
N ARG A 58 -19.57 -23.99 55.47
CA ARG A 58 -19.62 -22.78 54.62
C ARG A 58 -18.25 -22.38 54.07
N ALA A 59 -17.18 -22.53 54.85
CA ALA A 59 -15.82 -22.23 54.41
C ALA A 59 -15.36 -23.15 53.26
N VAL A 60 -15.67 -24.46 53.35
CA VAL A 60 -15.35 -25.44 52.29
C VAL A 60 -16.08 -25.08 51.00
N ILE A 61 -17.38 -24.81 51.07
CA ILE A 61 -18.18 -24.50 49.87
C ILE A 61 -17.77 -23.17 49.25
N ASN A 62 -17.44 -22.15 50.06
CA ASN A 62 -16.90 -20.89 49.55
C ASN A 62 -15.53 -21.09 48.85
N GLY A 63 -14.69 -22.00 49.34
CA GLY A 63 -13.44 -22.39 48.70
C GLY A 63 -13.67 -23.03 47.33
N GLU A 64 -14.63 -23.95 47.22
CA GLU A 64 -14.99 -24.57 45.94
C GLU A 64 -15.55 -23.56 44.93
N LEU A 65 -16.36 -22.60 45.39
CA LEU A 65 -16.87 -21.52 44.52
C LEU A 65 -15.75 -20.58 44.05
N ALA A 66 -14.78 -20.27 44.91
CA ALA A 66 -13.61 -19.48 44.53
C ALA A 66 -12.79 -20.18 43.43
N LEU A 67 -12.56 -21.49 43.55
CA LEU A 67 -11.84 -22.27 42.53
C LEU A 67 -12.54 -22.25 41.17
N VAL A 68 -13.87 -22.41 41.15
CA VAL A 68 -14.66 -22.34 39.91
C VAL A 68 -14.58 -20.95 39.27
N LYS A 69 -14.61 -19.89 40.07
CA LYS A 69 -14.46 -18.51 39.60
C LYS A 69 -13.09 -18.26 39.00
N ASP A 70 -12.03 -18.72 39.67
CA ASP A 70 -10.65 -18.57 39.20
C ASP A 70 -10.41 -19.35 37.90
N GLU A 71 -10.94 -20.57 37.78
CA GLU A 71 -10.85 -21.36 36.55
C GLU A 71 -11.57 -20.69 35.38
N PHE A 72 -12.74 -20.10 35.64
CA PHE A 72 -13.47 -19.34 34.62
C PHE A 72 -12.72 -18.09 34.16
N GLU A 73 -12.21 -17.29 35.09
CA GLU A 73 -11.39 -16.11 34.79
C GLU A 73 -10.12 -16.47 34.01
N PHE A 74 -9.48 -17.58 34.36
CA PHE A 74 -8.34 -18.09 33.61
C PHE A 74 -8.71 -18.41 32.15
N ARG A 75 -9.82 -19.15 31.93
CA ARG A 75 -10.29 -19.50 30.58
C ARG A 75 -10.68 -18.27 29.78
N LYS A 76 -11.32 -17.29 30.42
CA LYS A 76 -11.67 -16.00 29.80
C LYS A 76 -10.42 -15.26 29.30
N ARG A 77 -9.42 -15.09 30.16
CA ARG A 77 -8.15 -14.43 29.78
C ARG A 77 -7.40 -15.19 28.69
N ALA A 78 -7.41 -16.52 28.73
CA ALA A 78 -6.79 -17.34 27.69
C ALA A 78 -7.47 -17.11 26.33
N LEU A 79 -8.80 -17.07 26.29
CA LEU A 79 -9.57 -16.79 25.08
C LEU A 79 -9.35 -15.36 24.57
N GLU A 80 -9.33 -14.37 25.46
CA GLU A 80 -9.01 -12.98 25.12
C GLU A 80 -7.62 -12.88 24.49
N LYS A 81 -6.61 -13.55 25.05
CA LYS A 81 -5.25 -13.55 24.52
C LYS A 81 -5.14 -14.23 23.15
N VAL A 82 -5.84 -15.34 22.95
CA VAL A 82 -5.90 -16.00 21.62
C VAL A 82 -6.52 -15.06 20.59
N ARG A 83 -7.61 -14.38 20.95
CA ARG A 83 -8.25 -13.39 20.09
C ARG A 83 -7.32 -12.23 19.74
N GLU A 84 -6.64 -11.64 20.74
CA GLU A 84 -5.68 -10.55 20.51
C GLU A 84 -4.57 -10.98 19.55
N THR A 85 -4.04 -12.19 19.74
CA THR A 85 -3.01 -12.75 18.86
C THR A 85 -3.52 -12.94 17.42
N GLN A 86 -4.75 -13.41 17.25
CA GLN A 86 -5.37 -13.55 15.93
C GLN A 86 -5.58 -12.20 15.23
N ILE A 87 -6.09 -11.20 15.96
CA ILE A 87 -6.26 -9.84 15.44
C ILE A 87 -4.91 -9.24 15.03
N GLN A 88 -3.89 -9.40 15.87
CA GLN A 88 -2.54 -8.93 15.58
C GLN A 88 -1.96 -9.62 14.35
N SER A 89 -2.09 -10.95 14.25
CA SER A 89 -1.60 -11.72 13.09
C SER A 89 -2.29 -11.30 11.80
N LEU A 90 -3.60 -11.06 11.82
CA LEU A 90 -4.35 -10.59 10.65
C LEU A 90 -3.90 -9.18 10.24
N THR A 91 -3.73 -8.29 11.21
CA THR A 91 -3.27 -6.92 10.98
C THR A 91 -1.89 -6.91 10.32
N GLU A 92 -0.96 -7.72 10.84
CA GLU A 92 0.38 -7.85 10.29
C GLU A 92 0.36 -8.41 8.86
N HIS A 93 -0.45 -9.44 8.60
CA HIS A 93 -0.59 -9.98 7.24
C HIS A 93 -1.13 -8.96 6.25
N CYS A 94 -2.16 -8.19 6.63
CA CYS A 94 -2.72 -7.13 5.81
C CYS A 94 -1.69 -6.03 5.52
N ASN A 95 -0.91 -5.62 6.54
CA ASN A 95 0.15 -4.63 6.37
C ASN A 95 1.22 -5.12 5.40
N GLN A 96 1.67 -6.37 5.55
CA GLN A 96 2.66 -6.97 4.65
C GLN A 96 2.14 -7.08 3.22
N TYR A 97 0.87 -7.46 3.03
CA TYR A 97 0.23 -7.49 1.72
C TYR A 97 0.22 -6.11 1.06
N LEU A 98 -0.20 -5.06 1.79
CA LEU A 98 -0.21 -3.69 1.30
C LEU A 98 1.19 -3.18 0.92
N VAL A 99 2.21 -3.51 1.71
CA VAL A 99 3.60 -3.15 1.40
C VAL A 99 4.06 -3.86 0.12
N ARG A 100 3.79 -5.16 -0.01
CA ARG A 100 4.15 -5.94 -1.21
C ARG A 100 3.45 -5.44 -2.46
N GLU A 101 2.15 -5.17 -2.42
CA GLU A 101 1.42 -4.62 -3.57
C GLU A 101 1.96 -3.24 -3.97
N LYS A 102 2.20 -2.34 -3.01
CA LYS A 102 2.81 -1.04 -3.30
C LYS A 102 4.18 -1.18 -3.94
N ALA A 103 5.01 -2.10 -3.44
CA ALA A 103 6.31 -2.38 -4.02
C ALA A 103 6.20 -2.96 -5.45
N ALA A 104 5.25 -3.87 -5.68
CA ALA A 104 4.99 -4.44 -7.00
C ALA A 104 4.51 -3.37 -8.00
N ILE A 105 3.62 -2.47 -7.59
CA ILE A 105 3.14 -1.34 -8.41
C ILE A 105 4.29 -0.37 -8.75
N ARG A 106 5.14 -0.04 -7.76
CA ARG A 106 6.34 0.78 -8.00
C ARG A 106 7.30 0.11 -8.98
N SER A 107 7.55 -1.18 -8.80
CA SER A 107 8.41 -1.96 -9.69
C SER A 107 7.86 -2.02 -11.11
N SER A 108 6.55 -2.23 -11.30
CA SER A 108 5.94 -2.31 -12.62
C SER A 108 5.92 -0.94 -13.32
N THR A 109 5.71 0.14 -12.56
CA THR A 109 5.76 1.51 -13.08
C THR A 109 7.18 1.89 -13.49
N ALA A 110 8.19 1.55 -12.68
CA ALA A 110 9.59 1.78 -13.03
C ALA A 110 9.99 1.00 -14.30
N ALA A 111 9.57 -0.26 -14.42
CA ALA A 111 9.82 -1.07 -15.61
C ALA A 111 9.16 -0.45 -16.86
N PHE A 112 7.91 -0.01 -16.75
CA PHE A 112 7.19 0.65 -17.84
C PHE A 112 7.87 1.97 -18.26
N LEU A 113 8.27 2.81 -17.30
CA LEU A 113 8.97 4.06 -17.58
C LEU A 113 10.33 3.83 -18.26
N LEU A 114 11.07 2.79 -17.85
CA LEU A 114 12.33 2.39 -18.48
C LEU A 114 12.12 1.91 -19.92
N GLU A 115 11.09 1.09 -20.16
CA GLU A 115 10.73 0.64 -21.51
C GLU A 115 10.39 1.83 -22.42
N LYS A 116 9.61 2.79 -21.92
CA LYS A 116 9.30 4.01 -22.66
C LYS A 116 10.50 4.91 -22.88
N LYS A 117 11.45 4.93 -21.95
CA LYS A 117 12.74 5.61 -22.14
C LYS A 117 13.50 5.04 -23.34
N LEU A 118 13.67 3.73 -23.37
CA LEU A 118 14.38 3.05 -24.45
C LEU A 118 13.66 3.25 -25.80
N GLU A 119 12.33 3.17 -25.82
CA GLU A 119 11.55 3.44 -27.03
C GLU A 119 11.75 4.89 -27.53
N LEU A 120 11.78 5.87 -26.63
CA LEU A 120 12.00 7.26 -26.96
C LEU A 120 13.44 7.51 -27.45
N GLU A 121 14.44 7.00 -26.75
CA GLU A 121 15.86 7.12 -27.16
C GLU A 121 16.09 6.53 -28.56
N ASN A 122 15.53 5.35 -28.84
CA ASN A 122 15.62 4.75 -30.17
C ASN A 122 14.96 5.60 -31.25
N LYS A 123 13.79 6.20 -30.97
CA LYS A 123 13.10 7.10 -31.91
C LYS A 123 13.90 8.39 -32.13
N ILE A 124 14.43 8.98 -31.07
CA ILE A 124 15.28 10.19 -31.16
C ILE A 124 16.51 9.90 -32.01
N ASN A 125 17.20 8.78 -31.76
CA ASN A 125 18.37 8.40 -32.54
C ASN A 125 18.01 8.19 -34.02
N SER A 126 16.90 7.53 -34.33
CA SER A 126 16.45 7.36 -35.72
C SER A 126 16.13 8.71 -36.39
N LEU A 127 15.48 9.63 -35.68
CA LEU A 127 15.19 10.97 -36.21
C LEU A 127 16.47 11.80 -36.38
N PHE A 128 17.45 11.60 -35.50
CA PHE A 128 18.75 12.23 -35.57
C PHE A 128 19.51 11.78 -36.83
N GLU A 129 19.61 10.48 -37.07
CA GLU A 129 20.23 9.94 -38.29
C GLU A 129 19.55 10.46 -39.57
N GLU A 130 18.21 10.51 -39.57
CA GLU A 130 17.47 11.06 -40.71
C GLU A 130 17.74 12.56 -40.90
N PHE A 131 17.81 13.32 -39.79
CA PHE A 131 18.15 14.74 -39.82
C PHE A 131 19.56 14.97 -40.38
N ILE A 132 20.57 14.24 -39.88
CA ILE A 132 21.95 14.33 -40.37
C ILE A 132 22.01 14.06 -41.87
N THR A 133 21.39 12.97 -42.32
CA THR A 133 21.34 12.63 -43.75
C THR A 133 20.73 13.77 -44.59
N ARG A 134 19.64 14.38 -44.10
CA ARG A 134 18.99 15.53 -44.77
C ARG A 134 19.85 16.79 -44.76
N MET A 135 20.59 17.01 -43.68
CA MET A 135 21.50 18.14 -43.52
C MET A 135 22.72 18.02 -44.43
N GLU A 136 23.34 16.84 -44.51
CA GLU A 136 24.44 16.56 -45.43
C GLU A 136 24.04 16.81 -46.88
N MET A 137 22.87 16.29 -47.29
CA MET A 137 22.32 16.57 -48.63
C MET A 137 22.09 18.07 -48.86
N SER A 138 21.64 18.80 -47.84
CA SER A 138 21.36 20.23 -47.94
C SER A 138 22.64 21.07 -47.99
N MET A 139 23.69 20.66 -47.26
CA MET A 139 25.02 21.28 -47.33
C MET A 139 25.65 21.04 -48.70
N ALA A 140 25.61 19.81 -49.23
CA ALA A 140 26.10 19.50 -50.57
C ALA A 140 25.39 20.35 -51.64
N LYS A 141 24.07 20.54 -51.53
CA LYS A 141 23.33 21.45 -52.41
C LYS A 141 23.76 22.91 -52.25
N ALA A 142 24.01 23.37 -51.02
CA ALA A 142 24.47 24.74 -50.78
C ALA A 142 25.85 25.01 -51.40
N GLU A 143 26.70 23.99 -51.52
CA GLU A 143 28.01 24.14 -52.17
C GLU A 143 27.92 24.46 -53.66
N THR A 144 26.87 23.98 -54.34
CA THR A 144 26.62 24.22 -55.78
C THR A 144 26.14 25.64 -56.10
N ILE A 145 25.79 26.44 -55.08
CA ILE A 145 25.34 27.82 -55.27
C ILE A 145 26.52 28.68 -55.74
N GLN A 146 26.43 29.23 -56.94
CA GLN A 146 27.50 30.05 -57.52
C GLN A 146 27.61 31.44 -56.89
N ASN A 147 26.49 32.01 -56.42
CA ASN A 147 26.50 33.32 -55.77
C ASN A 147 27.10 33.22 -54.35
N PRO A 148 28.24 33.88 -54.07
CA PRO A 148 28.96 33.72 -52.81
C PRO A 148 28.17 34.23 -51.60
N THR A 149 27.39 35.30 -51.76
CA THR A 149 26.55 35.85 -50.69
C THR A 149 25.42 34.89 -50.33
N LEU A 150 24.73 34.36 -51.34
CA LEU A 150 23.65 33.39 -51.13
C LEU A 150 24.18 32.07 -50.54
N LYS A 151 25.35 31.61 -51.00
CA LYS A 151 26.03 30.44 -50.43
C LYS A 151 26.31 30.62 -48.95
N ARG A 152 26.90 31.76 -48.56
CA ARG A 152 27.20 32.08 -47.16
C ARG A 152 25.94 32.13 -46.30
N VAL A 153 24.91 32.85 -46.74
CA VAL A 153 23.63 32.93 -46.01
C VAL A 153 23.03 31.54 -45.82
N ARG A 154 23.07 30.70 -46.86
CA ARG A 154 22.51 29.34 -46.79
C ARG A 154 23.31 28.44 -45.84
N GLN A 155 24.64 28.53 -45.84
CA GLN A 155 25.50 27.78 -44.92
C GLN A 155 25.21 28.18 -43.45
N THR A 156 25.15 29.47 -43.14
CA THR A 156 24.84 29.94 -41.78
C THR A 156 23.45 29.50 -41.32
N GLN A 157 22.45 29.47 -42.21
CA GLN A 157 21.13 28.92 -41.88
C GLN A 157 21.18 27.43 -41.53
N LEU A 158 21.99 26.65 -42.27
CA LEU A 158 22.12 25.21 -42.05
C LEU A 158 22.89 24.92 -40.74
N GLU A 159 23.95 25.67 -40.45
CA GLU A 159 24.69 25.58 -39.18
C GLU A 159 23.76 25.86 -37.99
N LYS A 160 23.00 26.95 -38.05
CA LYS A 160 22.03 27.28 -37.01
C LYS A 160 20.96 26.19 -36.83
N ALA A 161 20.48 25.59 -37.91
CA ALA A 161 19.50 24.51 -37.82
C ALA A 161 20.04 23.27 -37.10
N ILE A 162 21.35 22.98 -37.21
CA ILE A 162 22.00 21.89 -36.47
C ILE A 162 22.05 22.23 -34.98
N GLU A 163 22.46 23.45 -34.63
CA GLU A 163 22.51 23.93 -33.24
C GLU A 163 21.13 23.89 -32.58
N ASP A 164 20.10 24.42 -33.26
CA ASP A 164 18.72 24.46 -32.77
C ASP A 164 18.18 23.03 -32.56
N PHE A 165 18.51 22.09 -33.45
CA PHE A 165 18.08 20.69 -33.33
C PHE A 165 18.78 19.96 -32.18
N ALA A 166 20.10 20.17 -32.01
CA ALA A 166 20.85 19.58 -30.90
C ALA A 166 20.36 20.11 -29.53
N ALA A 167 20.05 21.41 -29.45
CA ALA A 167 19.47 22.00 -28.25
C ALA A 167 18.10 21.39 -27.92
N LEU A 168 17.21 21.27 -28.93
CA LEU A 168 15.90 20.65 -28.76
C LEU A 168 16.00 19.19 -28.31
N GLN A 169 16.94 18.42 -28.85
CA GLN A 169 17.18 17.04 -28.44
C GLN A 169 17.58 16.95 -26.97
N SER A 170 18.53 17.78 -26.53
CA SER A 170 18.97 17.83 -25.14
C SER A 170 17.80 18.16 -24.21
N ASP A 171 17.04 19.21 -24.53
CA ASP A 171 15.88 19.63 -23.72
C ASP A 171 14.83 18.52 -23.61
N LEU A 172 14.60 17.77 -24.68
CA LEU A 172 13.59 16.71 -24.71
C LEU A 172 14.02 15.49 -23.88
N VAL A 173 15.31 15.13 -23.93
CA VAL A 173 15.89 14.09 -23.07
C VAL A 173 15.83 14.51 -21.60
N ASP A 174 16.17 15.76 -21.29
CA ASP A 174 16.14 16.29 -19.92
C ASP A 174 14.71 16.35 -19.35
N GLN A 175 13.74 16.79 -20.14
CA GLN A 175 12.32 16.79 -19.74
C GLN A 175 11.83 15.37 -19.44
N PHE A 176 12.19 14.40 -20.28
CA PHE A 176 11.81 13.01 -20.05
C PHE A 176 12.48 12.41 -18.80
N GLN A 177 13.75 12.73 -18.57
CA GLN A 177 14.47 12.32 -17.38
C GLN A 177 13.85 12.93 -16.11
N LYS A 178 13.35 14.17 -16.15
CA LYS A 178 12.58 14.77 -15.05
C LYS A 178 11.29 14.02 -14.78
N ILE A 179 10.51 13.68 -15.80
CA ILE A 179 9.26 12.91 -15.65
C ILE A 179 9.54 11.55 -14.99
N ILE A 180 10.62 10.87 -15.38
CA ILE A 180 11.02 9.61 -14.73
C ILE A 180 11.39 9.87 -13.27
N SER A 181 12.16 10.91 -12.98
CA SER A 181 12.65 11.21 -11.63
C SER A 181 11.53 11.65 -10.68
N GLU A 182 10.47 12.29 -11.18
CA GLU A 182 9.28 12.68 -10.40
C GLU A 182 8.28 11.52 -10.22
N GLY A 183 8.29 10.53 -11.13
CA GLY A 183 7.37 9.39 -11.13
C GLY A 183 7.84 8.17 -10.32
N VAL A 184 9.09 8.16 -9.84
CA VAL A 184 9.72 7.05 -9.07
C VAL A 184 9.77 7.35 -7.58
#